data_AF-A0A7Y5T5C7-F1
#
_entry.id   AF-A0A7Y5T5C7-F1
#
_cell.length_a   1.000
_cell.length_b   1.000
_cell.length_c   1.000
_cell.angle_alpha   90.00
_cell.angle_beta   90.00
_cell.angle_gamma   90.00
#
_symmetry.space_group_name_H-M   'P 1'
#
loop_
_entity.id
_entity.type
_entity.pdbx_description
1 polymer ?
#
loop_
_entity_poly.entity_id
_entity_poly.type
_entity_poly.pdbx_seq_one_letter_code
_entity_poly.pdbx_strand_id
1 'polypeptide(L)'
;MKYVNSLLDLIGNTPLLKLGVTAGDAKPLVLAKIEYLNPGGSVKDRIATRMIEAAEASGELQPGGTIVEPTSGNTGVGLAMVAQAKGYHCVFVCPDKVSEDKRNVLKAYGAEVVVCPTAVAPEHPDSYYSVSDRLVREIDGAWKPNQYANVNNPRSHYETTGPEIWEQTDGRITHFVAGVGTGGTISGIGRYLKEQNPDVQVVGADPAGSVYSGGTGRPYLVEGVGEDFWPDTYDRDIADRIIEVSDADSFAFTRRLAREEALLVGGSSGMAAYAAVQLAHELDDPDAVIVVLLPDSGRGYLGKVFSDEWLGQYGFLPATDEQTVGQVLRGKSGQIPDLVHTHPSETIAEAVHILQEYGVSQMPVVRAEPPIVAAEVAGSVSERALLDALYSGHAKLIDQVEKHMDGPLPTIGSNEPVSEAVAKLEKADALLVQEGGKPVGVVTRQDLLAYIATS
;
A
#
# COMPACT_ATOMS: atom_id res chain seq x y z
N MET A 1 -7.57 -41.67 11.65
CA MET A 1 -7.32 -40.84 10.46
C MET A 1 -7.30 -39.39 10.92
N LYS A 2 -6.33 -38.57 10.50
CA LYS A 2 -6.26 -37.12 10.83
C LYS A 2 -6.64 -36.34 9.56
N TYR A 3 -7.81 -35.69 9.57
CA TYR A 3 -8.33 -34.87 8.48
C TYR A 3 -9.15 -33.71 9.07
N VAL A 4 -9.38 -32.65 8.28
CA VAL A 4 -10.22 -31.50 8.65
C VAL A 4 -11.55 -31.54 7.88
N ASN A 5 -12.61 -30.95 8.44
CA ASN A 5 -13.95 -30.99 7.83
C ASN A 5 -14.17 -29.83 6.85
N SER A 6 -13.52 -28.70 7.09
CA SER A 6 -13.58 -27.50 6.28
C SER A 6 -12.19 -26.94 6.02
N LEU A 7 -12.04 -26.22 4.90
CA LEU A 7 -10.87 -25.39 4.67
C LEU A 7 -10.70 -24.33 5.78
N LEU A 8 -11.81 -23.87 6.36
CA LEU A 8 -11.80 -22.89 7.45
C LEU A 8 -11.13 -23.43 8.73
N ASP A 9 -11.14 -24.75 8.95
CA ASP A 9 -10.46 -25.39 10.08
C ASP A 9 -8.93 -25.30 9.98
N LEU A 10 -8.40 -24.89 8.81
CA LEU A 10 -6.98 -24.64 8.58
C LEU A 10 -6.58 -23.17 8.76
N ILE A 11 -7.52 -22.29 9.11
CA ILE A 11 -7.20 -20.91 9.49
C ILE A 11 -6.56 -20.92 10.87
N GLY A 12 -5.43 -20.23 10.99
CA GLY A 12 -4.62 -20.16 12.20
C GLY A 12 -3.58 -21.26 12.32
N ASN A 13 -3.01 -21.40 13.52
CA ASN A 13 -1.90 -22.32 13.81
C ASN A 13 -0.72 -22.18 12.82
N THR A 14 -0.48 -20.95 12.37
CA THR A 14 0.58 -20.64 11.40
C THR A 14 1.95 -20.81 12.06
N PRO A 15 2.99 -21.20 11.32
CA PRO A 15 4.29 -21.48 11.91
C PRO A 15 5.04 -20.20 12.29
N LEU A 16 5.98 -20.39 13.21
CA LEU A 16 6.98 -19.42 13.60
C LEU A 16 8.33 -19.85 13.00
N LEU A 17 8.91 -19.01 12.15
CA LEU A 17 10.14 -19.32 11.41
C LEU A 17 11.27 -18.38 11.83
N LYS A 18 12.45 -18.90 12.12
CA LYS A 18 13.63 -18.07 12.38
C LYS A 18 14.07 -17.32 11.11
N LEU A 19 14.26 -16.01 11.20
CA LEU A 19 14.98 -15.25 10.18
C LEU A 19 16.48 -15.48 10.36
N GLY A 20 17.15 -15.93 9.29
CA GLY A 20 18.56 -16.29 9.30
C GLY A 20 19.41 -15.20 8.68
N VAL A 21 19.58 -15.29 7.36
CA VAL A 21 20.50 -14.46 6.57
C VAL A 21 20.14 -12.97 6.68
N THR A 22 18.87 -12.63 6.67
CA THR A 22 18.38 -11.25 6.71
C THR A 22 18.58 -10.57 8.06
N ALA A 23 18.64 -11.35 9.16
CA ALA A 23 18.94 -10.86 10.50
C ALA A 23 20.45 -10.62 10.72
N GLY A 24 21.32 -11.07 9.81
CA GLY A 24 22.76 -10.79 9.85
C GLY A 24 23.43 -11.27 11.14
N ASP A 25 24.16 -10.37 11.79
CA ASP A 25 24.85 -10.58 13.07
C ASP A 25 24.04 -10.11 14.30
N ALA A 26 22.74 -9.86 14.14
CA ALA A 26 21.86 -9.51 15.25
C ALA A 26 21.95 -10.59 16.35
N LYS A 27 22.17 -10.14 17.59
CA LYS A 27 22.27 -11.04 18.76
C LYS A 27 20.91 -11.63 19.15
N PRO A 28 19.81 -10.84 19.20
CA PRO A 28 18.49 -11.37 19.53
C PRO A 28 18.01 -12.44 18.54
N LEU A 29 17.17 -13.36 19.01
CA LEU A 29 16.46 -14.31 18.14
C LEU A 29 15.30 -13.60 17.44
N VAL A 30 15.36 -13.48 16.12
CA VAL A 30 14.26 -12.92 15.30
C VAL A 30 13.45 -14.04 14.65
N LEU A 31 12.14 -14.05 14.93
CA LEU A 31 11.19 -15.06 14.47
C LEU A 31 10.05 -14.41 13.68
N ALA A 32 9.74 -14.93 12.50
CA ALA A 32 8.65 -14.53 11.63
C ALA A 32 7.41 -15.42 11.83
N LYS A 33 6.28 -14.83 12.22
CA LYS A 33 4.96 -15.47 12.25
C LYS A 33 4.35 -15.41 10.84
N ILE A 34 4.24 -16.56 10.17
CA ILE A 34 3.97 -16.65 8.73
C ILE A 34 2.47 -16.74 8.46
N GLU A 35 1.79 -15.60 8.39
CA GLU A 35 0.32 -15.56 8.24
C GLU A 35 -0.18 -15.84 6.82
N TYR A 36 0.69 -15.83 5.81
CA TYR A 36 0.28 -16.19 4.46
C TYR A 36 -0.03 -17.68 4.27
N LEU A 37 0.29 -18.52 5.26
CA LEU A 37 -0.03 -19.94 5.26
C LEU A 37 -1.47 -20.25 5.71
N ASN A 38 -2.23 -19.22 6.11
CA ASN A 38 -3.68 -19.34 6.13
C ASN A 38 -4.22 -19.64 4.72
N PRO A 39 -5.34 -20.38 4.58
CA PRO A 39 -5.81 -20.90 3.29
C PRO A 39 -6.18 -19.82 2.25
N GLY A 40 -6.67 -18.66 2.68
CA GLY A 40 -6.93 -17.49 1.85
C GLY A 40 -5.68 -16.66 1.55
N GLY A 41 -4.54 -17.01 2.15
CA GLY A 41 -3.22 -16.45 1.83
C GLY A 41 -2.82 -15.26 2.69
N SER A 42 -3.54 -14.96 3.78
CA SER A 42 -3.23 -13.82 4.64
C SER A 42 -3.74 -13.93 6.07
N VAL A 43 -3.25 -13.04 6.94
CA VAL A 43 -3.71 -12.82 8.31
C VAL A 43 -5.20 -12.46 8.41
N LYS A 44 -5.80 -11.93 7.33
CA LYS A 44 -7.18 -11.41 7.35
C LYS A 44 -8.24 -12.52 7.34
N ASP A 45 -7.86 -13.75 7.04
CA ASP A 45 -8.73 -14.93 7.13
C ASP A 45 -9.27 -15.11 8.56
N ARG A 46 -8.44 -14.79 9.56
CA ARG A 46 -8.79 -14.86 10.99
C ARG A 46 -9.92 -13.89 11.33
N ILE A 47 -9.80 -12.63 10.88
CA ILE A 47 -10.77 -11.60 11.20
C ILE A 47 -12.07 -11.81 10.43
N ALA A 48 -11.99 -12.30 9.18
CA ALA A 48 -13.15 -12.60 8.36
C ALA A 48 -14.02 -13.68 9.01
N THR A 49 -13.41 -14.79 9.42
CA THR A 49 -14.10 -15.88 10.14
C THR A 49 -14.76 -15.34 11.40
N ARG A 50 -14.01 -14.59 12.22
CA ARG A 50 -14.50 -14.11 13.50
C ARG A 50 -15.62 -13.09 13.39
N MET A 51 -15.54 -12.15 12.44
CA MET A 51 -16.59 -11.14 12.23
C MET A 51 -17.88 -11.80 11.73
N ILE A 52 -17.78 -12.77 10.82
CA ILE A 52 -18.94 -13.51 10.30
C ILE A 52 -19.60 -14.33 11.41
N GLU A 53 -18.84 -15.10 12.18
CA GLU A 53 -19.38 -15.89 13.30
C GLU A 53 -20.04 -15.03 14.38
N ALA A 54 -19.48 -13.85 14.65
CA ALA A 54 -20.08 -12.91 15.59
C ALA A 54 -21.41 -12.34 15.05
N ALA A 55 -21.47 -12.01 13.76
CA ALA A 55 -22.69 -11.52 13.12
C ALA A 55 -23.78 -12.60 13.00
N GLU A 56 -23.39 -13.85 12.79
CA GLU A 56 -24.29 -15.01 12.88
C GLU A 56 -24.88 -15.14 14.28
N ALA A 57 -24.04 -15.05 15.32
CA ALA A 57 -24.46 -15.19 16.71
C ALA A 57 -25.34 -14.02 17.20
N SER A 58 -25.09 -12.80 16.73
CA SER A 58 -25.91 -11.61 17.06
C SER A 58 -27.22 -11.55 16.25
N GLY A 59 -27.28 -12.28 15.13
CA GLY A 59 -28.39 -12.22 14.18
C GLY A 59 -28.31 -11.05 13.20
N GLU A 60 -27.20 -10.32 13.15
CA GLU A 60 -26.96 -9.28 12.14
C GLU A 60 -26.78 -9.86 10.73
N LEU A 61 -26.22 -11.08 10.64
CA LEU A 61 -26.12 -11.83 9.39
C LEU A 61 -27.00 -13.08 9.47
N GLN A 62 -28.08 -13.07 8.69
CA GLN A 62 -29.03 -14.19 8.60
C GLN A 62 -28.57 -15.22 7.55
N PRO A 63 -28.96 -16.51 7.67
CA PRO A 63 -28.62 -17.53 6.67
C PRO A 63 -28.98 -17.12 5.24
N GLY A 64 -28.02 -17.21 4.31
CA GLY A 64 -28.19 -16.76 2.92
C GLY A 64 -28.14 -15.23 2.73
N GLY A 65 -27.80 -14.46 3.77
CA GLY A 65 -27.62 -13.02 3.71
C GLY A 65 -26.44 -12.58 2.83
N THR A 66 -26.29 -11.25 2.71
CA THR A 66 -25.27 -10.65 1.84
C THR A 66 -24.23 -9.89 2.65
N ILE A 67 -22.95 -10.14 2.37
CA ILE A 67 -21.83 -9.40 2.93
C ILE A 67 -21.43 -8.31 1.94
N VAL A 68 -21.45 -7.05 2.36
CA VAL A 68 -21.05 -5.91 1.53
C VAL A 68 -19.88 -5.20 2.21
N GLU A 69 -18.72 -5.12 1.54
CA GLU A 69 -17.53 -4.47 2.12
C GLU A 69 -16.80 -3.64 1.06
N PRO A 70 -16.35 -2.40 1.39
CA PRO A 70 -15.53 -1.58 0.51
C PRO A 70 -14.07 -2.06 0.58
N THR A 71 -13.74 -3.12 -0.17
CA THR A 71 -12.40 -3.71 -0.15
C THR A 71 -12.08 -4.47 -1.42
N SER A 72 -10.80 -4.49 -1.77
CA SER A 72 -10.23 -5.42 -2.75
C SER A 72 -8.99 -6.14 -2.22
N GLY A 73 -8.73 -6.00 -0.93
CA GLY A 73 -7.53 -6.50 -0.28
C GLY A 73 -7.74 -7.88 0.32
N ASN A 74 -6.81 -8.23 1.19
CA ASN A 74 -6.78 -9.49 1.92
C ASN A 74 -8.07 -9.76 2.73
N THR A 75 -8.69 -8.74 3.32
CA THR A 75 -9.97 -8.89 4.03
C THR A 75 -11.09 -9.30 3.09
N GLY A 76 -11.14 -8.76 1.87
CA GLY A 76 -12.11 -9.19 0.87
C GLY A 76 -11.95 -10.67 0.50
N VAL A 77 -10.71 -11.12 0.32
CA VAL A 77 -10.41 -12.54 0.02
C VAL A 77 -10.85 -13.45 1.17
N GLY A 78 -10.50 -13.10 2.42
CA GLY A 78 -10.91 -13.86 3.60
C GLY A 78 -12.43 -13.92 3.75
N LEU A 79 -13.12 -12.78 3.58
CA LEU A 79 -14.58 -12.71 3.62
C LEU A 79 -15.22 -13.57 2.51
N ALA A 80 -14.73 -13.48 1.27
CA ALA A 80 -15.25 -14.24 0.15
C ALA A 80 -15.12 -15.75 0.37
N MET A 81 -13.96 -16.21 0.85
CA MET A 81 -13.71 -17.61 1.14
C MET A 81 -14.62 -18.15 2.26
N VAL A 82 -14.75 -17.40 3.36
CA VAL A 82 -15.61 -17.79 4.49
C VAL A 82 -17.09 -17.76 4.10
N ALA A 83 -17.50 -16.74 3.34
CA ALA A 83 -18.86 -16.59 2.82
C ALA A 83 -19.25 -17.77 1.92
N GLN A 84 -18.39 -18.15 0.99
CA GLN A 84 -18.61 -19.28 0.09
C GLN A 84 -18.81 -20.59 0.89
N ALA A 85 -17.98 -20.80 1.93
CA ALA A 85 -18.06 -22.01 2.75
C ALA A 85 -19.32 -22.06 3.64
N LYS A 86 -19.85 -20.90 4.03
CA LYS A 86 -21.04 -20.76 4.89
C LYS A 86 -22.35 -20.48 4.13
N GLY A 87 -22.29 -20.26 2.81
CA GLY A 87 -23.46 -20.02 1.97
C GLY A 87 -23.98 -18.59 1.97
N TYR A 88 -23.09 -17.59 2.11
CA TYR A 88 -23.42 -16.17 2.00
C TYR A 88 -23.07 -15.61 0.62
N HIS A 89 -23.80 -14.56 0.22
CA HIS A 89 -23.47 -13.75 -0.95
C HIS A 89 -22.44 -12.68 -0.57
N CYS A 90 -21.56 -12.31 -1.50
CA CYS A 90 -20.60 -11.23 -1.31
C CYS A 90 -20.71 -10.19 -2.42
N VAL A 91 -20.73 -8.91 -2.03
CA VAL A 91 -20.62 -7.77 -2.93
C VAL A 91 -19.48 -6.89 -2.45
N PHE A 92 -18.37 -6.88 -3.18
CA PHE A 92 -17.21 -6.04 -2.87
C PHE A 92 -17.21 -4.79 -3.73
N VAL A 93 -16.99 -3.65 -3.10
CA VAL A 93 -16.90 -2.36 -3.79
C VAL A 93 -15.45 -1.89 -3.77
N CYS A 94 -14.86 -1.63 -4.92
CA CYS A 94 -13.46 -1.24 -5.02
C CYS A 94 -13.21 -0.13 -6.05
N PRO A 95 -12.18 0.71 -5.87
CA PRO A 95 -11.83 1.71 -6.85
C PRO A 95 -11.22 1.08 -8.12
N ASP A 96 -11.34 1.76 -9.27
CA ASP A 96 -10.84 1.33 -10.59
C ASP A 96 -9.31 1.16 -10.68
N LYS A 97 -8.53 1.74 -9.75
CA LYS A 97 -7.09 1.53 -9.63
C LYS A 97 -6.69 0.13 -9.14
N VAL A 98 -7.65 -0.64 -8.61
CA VAL A 98 -7.40 -2.01 -8.15
C VAL A 98 -7.15 -2.90 -9.36
N SER A 99 -6.05 -3.67 -9.30
CA SER A 99 -5.66 -4.54 -10.40
C SER A 99 -6.75 -5.57 -10.75
N GLU A 100 -6.81 -5.95 -12.02
CA GLU A 100 -7.74 -6.96 -12.49
C GLU A 100 -7.55 -8.30 -11.77
N ASP A 101 -6.31 -8.70 -11.52
CA ASP A 101 -6.00 -9.94 -10.80
C ASP A 101 -6.64 -9.99 -9.41
N LYS A 102 -6.59 -8.89 -8.65
CA LYS A 102 -7.21 -8.82 -7.32
C LYS A 102 -8.74 -8.95 -7.41
N ARG A 103 -9.36 -8.31 -8.41
CA ARG A 103 -10.81 -8.45 -8.66
C ARG A 103 -11.17 -9.87 -9.11
N ASN A 104 -10.33 -10.51 -9.91
CA ASN A 104 -10.54 -11.86 -10.41
C ASN A 104 -10.47 -12.91 -9.29
N VAL A 105 -9.60 -12.72 -8.28
CA VAL A 105 -9.59 -13.59 -7.09
C VAL A 105 -10.93 -13.55 -6.36
N LEU A 106 -11.51 -12.37 -6.14
CA LEU A 106 -12.81 -12.24 -5.48
C LEU A 106 -13.93 -12.90 -6.30
N LYS A 107 -13.95 -12.67 -7.62
CA LYS A 107 -14.91 -13.31 -8.54
C LYS A 107 -14.77 -14.83 -8.57
N ALA A 108 -13.56 -15.36 -8.43
CA ALA A 108 -13.32 -16.81 -8.39
C ALA A 108 -13.96 -17.46 -7.14
N TYR A 109 -14.08 -16.73 -6.03
CA TYR A 109 -14.83 -17.15 -4.85
C TYR A 109 -16.35 -16.92 -4.97
N GLY A 110 -16.83 -16.45 -6.11
CA GLY A 110 -18.25 -16.20 -6.37
C GLY A 110 -18.76 -14.83 -5.91
N ALA A 111 -17.86 -13.90 -5.57
CA ALA A 111 -18.26 -12.56 -5.18
C ALA A 111 -18.57 -11.66 -6.39
N GLU A 112 -19.56 -10.79 -6.22
CA GLU A 112 -19.80 -9.67 -7.12
C GLU A 112 -18.80 -8.55 -6.80
N VAL A 113 -18.29 -7.88 -7.85
CA VAL A 113 -17.32 -6.79 -7.70
C VAL A 113 -17.84 -5.56 -8.40
N VAL A 114 -18.15 -4.52 -7.62
CA VAL A 114 -18.57 -3.20 -8.10
C VAL A 114 -17.36 -2.29 -8.16
N VAL A 115 -17.09 -1.74 -9.35
CA VAL A 115 -15.94 -0.87 -9.58
C VAL A 115 -16.40 0.59 -9.58
N CYS A 116 -15.75 1.41 -8.75
CA CYS A 116 -16.05 2.83 -8.59
C CYS A 116 -14.87 3.70 -9.07
N PRO A 117 -15.11 4.94 -9.52
CA PRO A 117 -14.03 5.85 -9.91
C PRO A 117 -13.08 6.13 -8.74
N THR A 118 -11.76 6.11 -8.97
CA THR A 118 -10.77 6.54 -7.96
C THR A 118 -10.78 8.06 -7.76
N ALA A 119 -11.03 8.83 -8.82
CA ALA A 119 -10.83 10.28 -8.85
C ALA A 119 -12.00 11.10 -8.27
N VAL A 120 -12.60 10.63 -7.17
CA VAL A 120 -13.68 11.34 -6.46
C VAL A 120 -13.41 11.37 -4.95
N ALA A 121 -13.90 12.40 -4.27
CA ALA A 121 -13.78 12.52 -2.81
C ALA A 121 -14.54 11.39 -2.07
N PRO A 122 -14.13 11.01 -0.85
CA PRO A 122 -14.82 9.97 -0.07
C PRO A 122 -16.33 10.20 0.10
N GLU A 123 -16.78 11.45 0.22
CA GLU A 123 -18.19 11.83 0.39
C GLU A 123 -18.98 11.84 -0.92
N HIS A 124 -18.30 11.70 -2.06
CA HIS A 124 -18.95 11.68 -3.37
C HIS A 124 -19.88 10.45 -3.48
N PRO A 125 -21.08 10.56 -4.09
CA PRO A 125 -22.04 9.44 -4.18
C PRO A 125 -21.50 8.23 -4.95
N ASP A 126 -20.55 8.45 -5.85
CA ASP A 126 -19.88 7.39 -6.62
C ASP A 126 -18.57 6.90 -5.97
N SER A 127 -18.20 7.42 -4.80
CA SER A 127 -17.07 6.88 -4.06
C SER A 127 -17.37 5.44 -3.65
N TYR A 128 -16.36 4.59 -3.61
CA TYR A 128 -16.54 3.19 -3.22
C TYR A 128 -17.07 3.03 -1.77
N TYR A 129 -16.81 4.01 -0.89
CA TYR A 129 -17.40 4.07 0.45
C TYR A 129 -18.91 4.33 0.39
N SER A 130 -19.32 5.40 -0.29
CA SER A 130 -20.73 5.79 -0.44
C SER A 130 -21.55 4.71 -1.16
N VAL A 131 -20.97 4.10 -2.19
CA VAL A 131 -21.59 3.00 -2.92
C VAL A 131 -21.74 1.77 -2.02
N SER A 132 -20.72 1.40 -1.24
CA SER A 132 -20.83 0.31 -0.26
C SER A 132 -21.94 0.58 0.77
N ASP A 133 -22.00 1.78 1.34
CA ASP A 133 -23.02 2.15 2.32
C ASP A 133 -24.43 2.17 1.71
N ARG A 134 -24.55 2.60 0.45
CA ARG A 134 -25.82 2.55 -0.30
C ARG A 134 -26.26 1.10 -0.52
N LEU A 135 -25.37 0.23 -0.97
CA LEU A 135 -25.68 -1.19 -1.22
C LEU A 135 -26.13 -1.91 0.06
N VAL A 136 -25.52 -1.60 1.21
CA VAL A 136 -25.97 -2.16 2.51
C VAL A 136 -27.41 -1.74 2.85
N ARG A 137 -27.83 -0.53 2.46
CA ARG A 137 -29.21 -0.05 2.70
C ARG A 137 -30.21 -0.61 1.69
N GLU A 138 -29.78 -0.88 0.47
CA GLU A 138 -30.64 -1.29 -0.65
C GLU A 138 -30.81 -2.81 -0.76
N ILE A 139 -29.82 -3.60 -0.35
CA ILE A 139 -29.87 -5.06 -0.37
C ILE A 139 -30.46 -5.56 0.94
N ASP A 140 -31.61 -6.23 0.87
CA ASP A 140 -32.25 -6.84 2.03
C ASP A 140 -31.36 -7.93 2.65
N GLY A 141 -31.22 -7.90 3.97
CA GLY A 141 -30.30 -8.79 4.70
C GLY A 141 -28.82 -8.56 4.43
N ALA A 142 -28.43 -7.38 3.91
CA ALA A 142 -27.03 -7.01 3.79
C ALA A 142 -26.41 -6.62 5.13
N TRP A 143 -25.18 -7.07 5.35
CA TRP A 143 -24.37 -6.75 6.51
C TRP A 143 -22.99 -6.26 6.06
N LYS A 144 -22.51 -5.21 6.73
CA LYS A 144 -21.19 -4.63 6.51
C LYS A 144 -20.26 -5.01 7.67
N PRO A 145 -19.22 -5.82 7.43
CA PRO A 145 -18.26 -6.20 8.47
C PRO A 145 -17.58 -4.99 9.14
N ASN A 146 -17.23 -3.96 8.36
CA ASN A 146 -16.59 -2.74 8.83
C ASN A 146 -15.33 -3.00 9.70
N GLN A 147 -14.29 -3.55 9.07
CA GLN A 147 -13.07 -4.02 9.76
C GLN A 147 -12.36 -2.94 10.61
N TYR A 148 -12.60 -1.66 10.35
CA TYR A 148 -11.99 -0.54 11.06
C TYR A 148 -12.61 -0.28 12.44
N ALA A 149 -13.89 -0.62 12.63
CA ALA A 149 -14.62 -0.40 13.87
C ALA A 149 -15.08 -1.70 14.55
N ASN A 150 -15.07 -2.82 13.83
CA ASN A 150 -15.55 -4.09 14.37
C ASN A 150 -14.58 -4.67 15.40
N VAL A 151 -14.99 -4.70 16.67
CA VAL A 151 -14.22 -5.25 17.80
C VAL A 151 -13.78 -6.71 17.58
N ASN A 152 -14.46 -7.44 16.70
CA ASN A 152 -14.09 -8.82 16.37
C ASN A 152 -12.79 -8.91 15.56
N ASN A 153 -12.33 -7.82 14.93
CA ASN A 153 -11.01 -7.73 14.32
C ASN A 153 -9.90 -7.90 15.39
N PRO A 154 -9.70 -6.99 16.35
CA PRO A 154 -8.67 -7.18 17.39
C PRO A 154 -8.95 -8.41 18.25
N ARG A 155 -10.22 -8.73 18.55
CA ARG A 155 -10.57 -9.92 19.33
C ARG A 155 -10.11 -11.22 18.68
N SER A 156 -10.17 -11.33 17.36
CA SER A 156 -9.68 -12.54 16.66
C SER A 156 -8.22 -12.82 16.97
N HIS A 157 -7.40 -11.77 17.03
CA HIS A 157 -5.97 -11.87 17.30
C HIS A 157 -5.66 -12.06 18.78
N TYR A 158 -6.42 -11.41 19.66
CA TYR A 158 -6.34 -11.62 21.11
C TYR A 158 -6.64 -13.08 21.50
N GLU A 159 -7.66 -13.69 20.90
CA GLU A 159 -8.08 -15.05 21.25
C GLU A 159 -7.34 -16.15 20.49
N THR A 160 -6.62 -15.84 19.41
CA THR A 160 -5.92 -16.87 18.60
C THR A 160 -4.45 -16.55 18.38
N THR A 161 -4.14 -15.48 17.64
CA THR A 161 -2.76 -15.20 17.19
C THR A 161 -1.82 -14.91 18.36
N GLY A 162 -2.25 -14.16 19.37
CA GLY A 162 -1.49 -13.90 20.60
C GLY A 162 -1.16 -15.19 21.37
N PRO A 163 -2.15 -16.02 21.72
CA PRO A 163 -1.94 -17.34 22.32
C PRO A 163 -0.99 -18.23 21.52
N GLU A 164 -1.15 -18.30 20.20
CA GLU A 164 -0.26 -19.09 19.34
C GLU A 164 1.20 -18.62 19.45
N ILE A 165 1.44 -17.31 19.42
CA ILE A 165 2.80 -16.75 19.55
C ILE A 165 3.39 -17.05 20.94
N TRP A 166 2.58 -16.88 21.99
CA TRP A 166 3.01 -17.17 23.36
C TRP A 166 3.40 -18.64 23.55
N GLU A 167 2.55 -19.55 23.08
CA GLU A 167 2.82 -20.99 23.13
C GLU A 167 4.04 -21.37 22.28
N GLN A 168 4.13 -20.89 21.05
CA GLN A 168 5.23 -21.21 20.12
C GLN A 168 6.60 -20.67 20.58
N THR A 169 6.62 -19.69 21.49
CA THR A 169 7.84 -19.14 22.08
C THR A 169 8.13 -19.67 23.48
N ASP A 170 7.32 -20.59 24.01
CA ASP A 170 7.35 -21.03 25.40
C ASP A 170 7.28 -19.85 26.39
N GLY A 171 6.55 -18.78 26.05
CA GLY A 171 6.44 -17.55 26.83
C GLY A 171 7.70 -16.69 26.88
N ARG A 172 8.70 -16.95 26.02
CA ARG A 172 10.00 -16.23 26.02
C ARG A 172 10.03 -14.98 25.15
N ILE A 173 8.96 -14.69 24.41
CA ILE A 173 8.87 -13.46 23.61
C ILE A 173 9.13 -12.22 24.49
N THR A 174 10.01 -11.35 24.02
CA THR A 174 10.29 -10.06 24.67
C THR A 174 9.79 -8.88 23.84
N HIS A 175 9.78 -9.01 22.51
CA HIS A 175 9.31 -7.96 21.61
C HIS A 175 8.39 -8.55 20.55
N PHE A 176 7.25 -7.89 20.30
CA PHE A 176 6.35 -8.18 19.20
C PHE A 176 6.35 -7.03 18.20
N VAL A 177 6.57 -7.32 16.92
CA VAL A 177 6.63 -6.33 15.84
C VAL A 177 5.55 -6.62 14.80
N ALA A 178 4.77 -5.62 14.43
CA ALA A 178 3.75 -5.76 13.38
C ALA A 178 3.56 -4.47 12.58
N GLY A 179 3.26 -4.64 11.29
CA GLY A 179 2.73 -3.56 10.46
C GLY A 179 1.37 -3.09 10.97
N VAL A 180 1.15 -1.78 11.04
CA VAL A 180 -0.12 -1.20 11.50
C VAL A 180 -0.98 -0.78 10.30
N GLY A 181 -2.23 -1.24 10.22
CA GLY A 181 -3.23 -0.81 9.21
C GLY A 181 -4.53 -0.45 9.93
N THR A 182 -5.51 -1.35 9.93
CA THR A 182 -6.68 -1.23 10.84
C THR A 182 -6.32 -1.16 12.33
N GLY A 183 -5.12 -1.61 12.71
CA GLY A 183 -4.69 -1.67 14.11
C GLY A 183 -5.18 -2.89 14.90
N GLY A 184 -6.11 -3.67 14.35
CA GLY A 184 -6.66 -4.85 15.05
C GLY A 184 -5.60 -5.91 15.40
N THR A 185 -4.67 -6.21 14.48
CA THR A 185 -3.61 -7.19 14.73
C THR A 185 -2.69 -6.80 15.88
N ILE A 186 -2.11 -5.60 15.85
CA ILE A 186 -1.20 -5.13 16.89
C ILE A 186 -1.91 -4.96 18.24
N SER A 187 -3.15 -4.45 18.23
CA SER A 187 -3.93 -4.24 19.46
C SER A 187 -4.33 -5.55 20.12
N GLY A 188 -4.84 -6.51 19.33
CA GLY A 188 -5.28 -7.80 19.84
C GLY A 188 -4.12 -8.64 20.40
N ILE A 189 -3.04 -8.78 19.62
CA ILE A 189 -1.86 -9.54 20.04
C ILE A 189 -1.18 -8.84 21.22
N GLY A 190 -0.94 -7.52 21.10
CA GLY A 190 -0.28 -6.74 22.13
C GLY A 190 -0.99 -6.83 23.47
N ARG A 191 -2.33 -6.72 23.48
CA ARG A 191 -3.11 -6.82 24.73
C ARG A 191 -2.95 -8.20 25.36
N TYR A 192 -3.09 -9.27 24.58
CA TYR A 192 -2.90 -10.63 25.10
C TYR A 192 -1.48 -10.82 25.68
N LEU A 193 -0.44 -10.42 24.95
CA LEU A 193 0.94 -10.59 25.37
C LEU A 193 1.25 -9.79 26.64
N LYS A 194 0.80 -8.53 26.74
CA LYS A 194 1.00 -7.70 27.94
C LYS A 194 0.23 -8.23 29.16
N GLU A 195 -0.88 -8.93 28.97
CA GLU A 195 -1.56 -9.65 30.05
C GLU A 195 -0.77 -10.88 30.54
N GLN A 196 -0.05 -11.57 29.64
CA GLN A 196 0.82 -12.69 30.03
C GLN A 196 2.11 -12.21 30.69
N ASN A 197 2.72 -11.17 30.14
CA ASN A 197 3.92 -10.53 30.67
C ASN A 197 3.90 -9.03 30.31
N PRO A 198 3.74 -8.13 31.30
CA PRO A 198 3.65 -6.69 31.05
C PRO A 198 4.96 -6.07 30.53
N ASP A 199 6.10 -6.78 30.67
CA ASP A 199 7.39 -6.33 30.18
C ASP A 199 7.55 -6.49 28.65
N VAL A 200 6.67 -7.27 28.00
CA VAL A 200 6.68 -7.43 26.54
C VAL A 200 6.49 -6.08 25.85
N GLN A 201 7.43 -5.76 24.97
CA GLN A 201 7.40 -4.56 24.15
C GLN A 201 6.64 -4.82 22.85
N VAL A 202 5.66 -3.98 22.55
CA VAL A 202 4.86 -4.02 21.33
C VAL A 202 5.30 -2.87 20.44
N VAL A 203 5.78 -3.19 19.24
CA VAL A 203 6.38 -2.24 18.30
C VAL A 203 5.60 -2.24 17.00
N GLY A 204 5.09 -1.08 16.62
CA GLY A 204 4.46 -0.87 15.31
C GLY A 204 5.51 -0.55 14.25
N ALA A 205 5.41 -1.18 13.09
CA ALA A 205 6.07 -0.73 11.87
C ALA A 205 5.05 0.00 11.01
N ASP A 206 5.36 1.20 10.53
CA ASP A 206 4.40 2.06 9.84
C ASP A 206 5.08 2.81 8.69
N PRO A 207 4.40 2.97 7.54
CA PRO A 207 4.97 3.71 6.42
C PRO A 207 5.13 5.21 6.73
N ALA A 208 6.20 5.80 6.21
CA ALA A 208 6.38 7.24 6.24
C ALA A 208 5.16 7.97 5.62
N GLY A 209 4.60 8.92 6.37
CA GLY A 209 3.42 9.69 5.96
C GLY A 209 2.10 9.25 6.58
N SER A 210 2.01 8.06 7.16
CA SER A 210 0.84 7.57 7.91
C SER A 210 0.69 8.28 9.27
N VAL A 211 -0.54 8.35 9.79
CA VAL A 211 -0.82 8.99 11.09
C VAL A 211 -0.15 8.29 12.27
N TYR A 212 0.14 6.98 12.19
CA TYR A 212 0.80 6.26 13.27
C TYR A 212 2.26 6.71 13.46
N SER A 213 2.96 7.08 12.39
CA SER A 213 4.30 7.68 12.41
C SER A 213 4.29 9.20 12.65
N GLY A 214 3.12 9.80 12.89
CA GLY A 214 2.96 11.25 13.08
C GLY A 214 2.84 12.05 11.77
N GLY A 215 2.63 11.37 10.64
CA GLY A 215 2.33 11.98 9.35
C GLY A 215 0.88 12.46 9.23
N THR A 216 0.54 13.00 8.05
CA THR A 216 -0.81 13.54 7.77
C THR A 216 -1.69 12.58 6.96
N GLY A 217 -1.30 11.31 6.81
CA GLY A 217 -1.96 10.34 5.94
C GLY A 217 -1.57 10.44 4.47
N ARG A 218 -0.38 10.97 4.16
CA ARG A 218 0.04 11.12 2.77
C ARG A 218 0.24 9.76 2.08
N PRO A 219 -0.04 9.64 0.78
CA PRO A 219 0.07 8.37 0.09
C PRO A 219 1.49 7.80 0.07
N TYR A 220 1.56 6.48 0.12
CA TYR A 220 2.77 5.66 -0.04
C TYR A 220 2.42 4.44 -0.91
N LEU A 221 3.43 3.70 -1.36
CA LEU A 221 3.27 2.60 -2.32
C LEU A 221 3.09 1.23 -1.64
N VAL A 222 3.60 1.04 -0.42
CA VAL A 222 3.36 -0.20 0.34
C VAL A 222 1.86 -0.38 0.63
N GLU A 223 1.35 -1.59 0.46
CA GLU A 223 -0.07 -1.89 0.59
C GLU A 223 -0.40 -2.60 1.92
N GLY A 224 -1.57 -2.27 2.48
CA GLY A 224 -2.16 -2.99 3.62
C GLY A 224 -1.72 -2.51 5.01
N VAL A 225 -0.99 -1.40 5.07
CA VAL A 225 -0.47 -0.74 6.27
C VAL A 225 -0.57 0.78 6.12
N GLY A 226 -0.43 1.49 7.23
CA GLY A 226 -0.67 2.92 7.43
C GLY A 226 -2.12 3.34 7.21
N GLU A 227 -2.51 4.50 7.75
CA GLU A 227 -3.83 5.09 7.57
C GLU A 227 -3.75 6.63 7.58
N ASP A 228 -4.80 7.29 7.10
CA ASP A 228 -5.03 8.74 7.18
C ASP A 228 -5.98 9.14 8.32
N PHE A 229 -6.53 8.16 9.04
CA PHE A 229 -7.33 8.34 10.25
C PHE A 229 -6.98 7.29 11.31
N TRP A 230 -7.55 7.42 12.50
CA TRP A 230 -7.38 6.47 13.60
C TRP A 230 -8.57 5.50 13.65
N PRO A 231 -8.40 4.22 13.30
CA PRO A 231 -9.47 3.22 13.42
C PRO A 231 -9.85 2.95 14.88
N ASP A 232 -11.12 2.68 15.16
CA ASP A 232 -11.58 2.33 16.51
C ASP A 232 -11.02 0.98 17.00
N THR A 233 -10.56 0.15 16.07
CA THR A 233 -9.91 -1.14 16.37
C THR A 233 -8.45 -1.01 16.80
N TYR A 234 -7.86 0.19 16.71
CA TYR A 234 -6.51 0.46 17.21
C TYR A 234 -6.57 0.98 18.66
N ASP A 235 -5.92 0.24 19.57
CA ASP A 235 -5.69 0.67 20.94
C ASP A 235 -4.47 1.60 20.97
N ARG A 236 -4.70 2.90 21.21
CA ARG A 236 -3.67 3.94 21.07
C ARG A 236 -2.52 3.81 22.08
N ASP A 237 -2.76 3.13 23.18
CA ASP A 237 -1.78 2.94 24.24
C ASP A 237 -1.04 1.60 24.13
N ILE A 238 -1.33 0.80 23.10
CA ILE A 238 -0.78 -0.57 23.02
C ILE A 238 0.66 -0.63 22.55
N ALA A 239 1.06 0.25 21.63
CA ALA A 239 2.39 0.26 21.06
C ALA A 239 3.34 1.08 21.93
N ASP A 240 4.40 0.45 22.43
CA ASP A 240 5.45 1.12 23.20
C ASP A 240 6.34 1.98 22.29
N ARG A 241 6.43 1.62 20.99
CA ARG A 241 7.18 2.36 19.96
C ARG A 241 6.58 2.17 18.58
N ILE A 242 6.65 3.20 17.74
CA ILE A 242 6.43 3.10 16.30
C ILE A 242 7.77 3.34 15.59
N ILE A 243 8.12 2.46 14.66
CA ILE A 243 9.27 2.59 13.75
C ILE A 243 8.72 2.96 12.38
N GLU A 244 9.02 4.18 11.95
CA GLU A 244 8.73 4.64 10.59
C GLU A 244 9.64 3.93 9.59
N VAL A 245 9.08 3.44 8.49
CA VAL A 245 9.82 2.74 7.42
C VAL A 245 9.47 3.33 6.06
N SER A 246 10.48 3.57 5.23
CA SER A 246 10.28 4.07 3.88
C SER A 246 9.83 2.97 2.91
N ASP A 247 9.17 3.33 1.81
CA ASP A 247 8.86 2.39 0.72
C ASP A 247 10.13 1.72 0.18
N ALA A 248 11.23 2.46 0.07
CA ALA A 248 12.50 1.95 -0.42
C ALA A 248 13.05 0.84 0.48
N ASP A 249 13.09 1.07 1.80
CA ASP A 249 13.53 0.08 2.79
C ASP A 249 12.60 -1.14 2.80
N SER A 250 11.28 -0.90 2.80
CA SER A 250 10.25 -1.93 2.75
C SER A 250 10.42 -2.86 1.55
N PHE A 251 10.52 -2.30 0.34
CA PHE A 251 10.64 -3.07 -0.90
C PHE A 251 11.99 -3.75 -1.05
N ALA A 252 13.09 -3.08 -0.68
CA ALA A 252 14.40 -3.69 -0.66
C ALA A 252 14.41 -4.92 0.27
N PHE A 253 13.90 -4.77 1.50
CA PHE A 253 13.85 -5.87 2.46
C PHE A 253 12.87 -6.98 2.04
N THR A 254 11.74 -6.64 1.41
CA THR A 254 10.81 -7.63 0.83
C THR A 254 11.52 -8.54 -0.18
N ARG A 255 12.33 -7.98 -1.08
CA ARG A 255 13.10 -8.77 -2.05
C ARG A 255 14.20 -9.59 -1.41
N ARG A 256 14.83 -9.07 -0.34
CA ARG A 256 15.81 -9.83 0.45
C ARG A 256 15.17 -11.05 1.11
N LEU A 257 14.00 -10.92 1.74
CA LEU A 257 13.26 -12.07 2.29
C LEU A 257 13.04 -13.17 1.24
N ALA A 258 12.64 -12.80 0.02
CA ALA A 258 12.45 -13.78 -1.06
C ALA A 258 13.77 -14.44 -1.52
N ARG A 259 14.85 -13.65 -1.68
CA ARG A 259 16.14 -14.12 -2.21
C ARG A 259 17.00 -14.87 -1.18
N GLU A 260 16.94 -14.43 0.07
CA GLU A 260 17.86 -14.85 1.14
C GLU A 260 17.21 -15.82 2.13
N GLU A 261 15.88 -15.74 2.34
CA GLU A 261 15.13 -16.61 3.27
C GLU A 261 14.15 -17.55 2.57
N ALA A 262 14.03 -17.49 1.24
CA ALA A 262 12.99 -18.17 0.47
C ALA A 262 11.54 -17.82 0.91
N LEU A 263 11.36 -16.63 1.49
CA LEU A 263 10.06 -16.12 1.95
C LEU A 263 9.44 -15.18 0.91
N LEU A 264 8.55 -15.72 0.07
CA LEU A 264 7.81 -14.91 -0.89
C LEU A 264 6.61 -14.23 -0.22
N VAL A 265 6.82 -13.02 0.29
CA VAL A 265 5.86 -12.24 1.09
C VAL A 265 5.53 -10.87 0.47
N GLY A 266 4.47 -10.21 0.95
CA GLY A 266 4.09 -8.87 0.50
C GLY A 266 4.95 -7.73 1.06
N GLY A 267 4.77 -6.52 0.53
CA GLY A 267 5.53 -5.32 0.94
C GLY A 267 5.42 -5.00 2.43
N SER A 268 4.23 -5.12 3.02
CA SER A 268 4.03 -4.90 4.46
C SER A 268 4.79 -5.90 5.35
N SER A 269 5.05 -7.11 4.85
CA SER A 269 5.90 -8.08 5.52
C SER A 269 7.37 -7.63 5.50
N GLY A 270 7.87 -7.12 4.38
CA GLY A 270 9.22 -6.57 4.30
C GLY A 270 9.41 -5.36 5.20
N MET A 271 8.41 -4.47 5.27
CA MET A 271 8.39 -3.33 6.20
C MET A 271 8.51 -3.76 7.66
N ALA A 272 7.64 -4.68 8.11
CA ALA A 272 7.65 -5.17 9.48
C ALA A 272 8.96 -5.91 9.81
N ALA A 273 9.47 -6.73 8.90
CA ALA A 273 10.71 -7.46 9.08
C ALA A 273 11.95 -6.54 9.10
N TYR A 274 11.96 -5.49 8.28
CA TYR A 274 12.99 -4.45 8.34
C TYR A 274 13.01 -3.79 9.71
N ALA A 275 11.86 -3.35 10.22
CA ALA A 275 11.75 -2.76 11.56
C ALA A 275 12.20 -3.73 12.67
N ALA A 276 11.84 -5.01 12.56
CA ALA A 276 12.23 -6.03 13.53
C ALA A 276 13.74 -6.30 13.54
N VAL A 277 14.38 -6.33 12.37
CA VAL A 277 15.84 -6.52 12.26
C VAL A 277 16.59 -5.27 12.70
N GLN A 278 16.11 -4.06 12.36
CA GLN A 278 16.66 -2.81 12.89
C GLN A 278 16.63 -2.80 14.42
N LEU A 279 15.48 -3.11 15.02
CA LEU A 279 15.35 -3.26 16.47
C LEU A 279 16.31 -4.31 17.03
N ALA A 280 16.49 -5.45 16.35
CA ALA A 280 17.40 -6.49 16.79
C ALA A 280 18.87 -6.04 16.84
N HIS A 281 19.29 -5.13 15.95
CA HIS A 281 20.63 -4.54 15.97
C HIS A 281 20.78 -3.42 17.01
N GLU A 282 19.69 -2.77 17.41
CA GLU A 282 19.70 -1.75 18.47
C GLU A 282 19.77 -2.37 19.88
N LEU A 283 19.23 -3.58 20.06
CA LEU A 283 19.19 -4.26 21.36
C LEU A 283 20.55 -4.90 21.71
N ASP A 284 21.06 -4.57 22.89
CA ASP A 284 22.23 -5.25 23.50
C ASP A 284 21.80 -6.40 24.43
N ASP A 285 20.81 -7.18 24.01
CA ASP A 285 20.29 -8.34 24.74
C ASP A 285 20.30 -9.59 23.85
N PRO A 286 21.27 -10.51 24.02
CA PRO A 286 21.33 -11.73 23.23
C PRO A 286 20.22 -12.74 23.56
N ASP A 287 19.56 -12.61 24.71
CA ASP A 287 18.49 -13.51 25.14
C ASP A 287 17.10 -13.02 24.69
N ALA A 288 17.03 -11.81 24.09
CA ALA A 288 15.80 -11.26 23.56
C ALA A 288 15.23 -12.12 22.42
N VAL A 289 13.91 -12.31 22.45
CA VAL A 289 13.15 -13.01 21.40
C VAL A 289 12.17 -12.03 20.77
N ILE A 290 12.43 -11.69 19.51
CA ILE A 290 11.63 -10.76 18.71
C ILE A 290 10.75 -11.58 17.78
N VAL A 291 9.43 -11.39 17.86
CA VAL A 291 8.48 -11.99 16.91
C VAL A 291 7.93 -10.92 16.00
N VAL A 292 8.12 -11.07 14.69
CA VAL A 292 7.55 -10.21 13.65
C VAL A 292 6.43 -10.93 12.90
N LEU A 293 5.29 -10.26 12.68
CA LEU A 293 4.18 -10.83 11.91
C LEU A 293 4.32 -10.49 10.41
N LEU A 294 4.30 -11.51 9.54
CA LEU A 294 4.33 -11.37 8.09
C LEU A 294 2.93 -11.59 7.50
N PRO A 295 2.18 -10.53 7.13
CA PRO A 295 0.73 -10.62 6.95
C PRO A 295 0.25 -11.48 5.78
N ASP A 296 0.96 -11.51 4.66
CA ASP A 296 0.45 -12.07 3.41
C ASP A 296 1.52 -12.51 2.41
N SER A 297 1.08 -13.23 1.38
CA SER A 297 1.97 -13.80 0.36
C SER A 297 2.41 -12.76 -0.67
N GLY A 298 3.60 -12.97 -1.25
CA GLY A 298 4.11 -12.13 -2.33
C GLY A 298 3.36 -12.28 -3.66
N ARG A 299 2.44 -13.26 -3.78
CA ARG A 299 1.74 -13.58 -5.04
C ARG A 299 0.88 -12.43 -5.55
N GLY A 300 0.30 -11.63 -4.63
CA GLY A 300 -0.50 -10.46 -4.98
C GLY A 300 0.32 -9.28 -5.53
N TYR A 301 1.65 -9.39 -5.56
CA TYR A 301 2.57 -8.28 -5.82
C TYR A 301 3.62 -8.60 -6.90
N LEU A 302 3.42 -9.67 -7.69
CA LEU A 302 4.38 -10.09 -8.73
C LEU A 302 4.63 -8.99 -9.77
N GLY A 303 3.58 -8.28 -10.20
CA GLY A 303 3.67 -7.13 -11.10
C GLY A 303 4.08 -5.80 -10.41
N LYS A 304 4.48 -5.84 -9.14
CA LYS A 304 4.85 -4.67 -8.33
C LYS A 304 6.25 -4.82 -7.74
N VAL A 305 6.39 -5.02 -6.43
CA VAL A 305 7.67 -5.11 -5.70
C VAL A 305 8.62 -6.20 -6.23
N PHE A 306 8.10 -7.20 -6.95
CA PHE A 306 8.91 -8.24 -7.59
C PHE A 306 9.22 -7.98 -9.08
N SER A 307 8.66 -6.92 -9.66
CA SER A 307 8.92 -6.46 -11.03
C SER A 307 10.01 -5.38 -11.03
N ASP A 308 11.11 -5.64 -11.72
CA ASP A 308 12.19 -4.66 -11.89
C ASP A 308 11.70 -3.44 -12.69
N GLU A 309 10.82 -3.64 -13.69
CA GLU A 309 10.20 -2.53 -14.44
C GLU A 309 9.42 -1.59 -13.51
N TRP A 310 8.63 -2.16 -12.60
CA TRP A 310 7.83 -1.37 -11.65
C TRP A 310 8.74 -0.63 -10.66
N LEU A 311 9.76 -1.29 -10.09
CA LEU A 311 10.70 -0.64 -9.19
C LEU A 311 11.51 0.46 -9.88
N GLY A 312 11.93 0.20 -11.11
CA GLY A 312 12.64 1.13 -11.97
C GLY A 312 11.83 2.37 -12.26
N GLN A 313 10.54 2.21 -12.58
CA GLN A 313 9.61 3.32 -12.81
C GLN A 313 9.52 4.32 -11.65
N TYR A 314 9.65 3.85 -10.40
CA TYR A 314 9.62 4.69 -9.20
C TYR A 314 11.01 5.05 -8.64
N GLY A 315 12.09 4.66 -9.33
CA GLY A 315 13.45 4.98 -8.90
C GLY A 315 13.90 4.22 -7.65
N PHE A 316 13.40 3.00 -7.44
CA PHE A 316 13.84 2.10 -6.34
C PHE A 316 14.99 1.18 -6.73
N LEU A 317 15.26 1.01 -8.02
CA LEU A 317 16.42 0.23 -8.46
C LEU A 317 17.72 1.01 -8.22
N PRO A 318 18.83 0.31 -7.89
CA PRO A 318 20.13 0.93 -7.82
C PRO A 318 20.56 1.42 -9.22
N ALA A 319 21.37 2.47 -9.26
CA ALA A 319 21.97 2.95 -10.51
C ALA A 319 22.89 1.88 -11.13
N THR A 320 22.89 1.83 -12.45
CA THR A 320 23.88 1.07 -13.24
C THR A 320 25.14 1.92 -13.45
N ASP A 321 26.17 1.33 -14.08
CA ASP A 321 27.38 2.07 -14.48
C ASP A 321 27.15 3.03 -15.67
N GLU A 322 25.94 3.04 -16.24
CA GLU A 322 25.57 3.92 -17.35
C GLU A 322 25.22 5.34 -16.88
N GLN A 323 25.17 6.28 -17.82
CA GLN A 323 24.63 7.60 -17.54
C GLN A 323 23.14 7.49 -17.20
N THR A 324 22.73 8.13 -16.11
CA THR A 324 21.38 8.01 -15.57
C THR A 324 20.53 9.25 -15.84
N VAL A 325 19.21 9.06 -15.89
CA VAL A 325 18.25 10.16 -16.06
C VAL A 325 18.38 11.22 -14.96
N GLY A 326 18.69 10.82 -13.73
CA GLY A 326 18.92 11.74 -12.61
C GLY A 326 20.15 12.61 -12.81
N GLN A 327 21.20 12.12 -13.48
CA GLN A 327 22.34 12.96 -13.84
C GLN A 327 21.96 14.03 -14.87
N VAL A 328 21.17 13.67 -15.88
CA VAL A 328 20.63 14.65 -16.85
C VAL A 328 19.81 15.72 -16.13
N LEU A 329 18.90 15.31 -15.25
CA LEU A 329 18.04 16.23 -14.50
C LEU A 329 18.86 17.19 -13.64
N ARG A 330 19.85 16.69 -12.88
CA ARG A 330 20.76 17.51 -12.06
C ARG A 330 21.73 18.36 -12.88
N GLY A 331 21.99 18.00 -14.13
CA GLY A 331 22.82 18.75 -15.06
C GLY A 331 22.14 19.99 -15.65
N LYS A 332 20.84 20.19 -15.40
CA LYS A 332 20.12 21.40 -15.81
C LYS A 332 20.70 22.64 -15.12
N SER A 333 20.63 23.79 -15.77
CA SER A 333 21.28 25.05 -15.36
C SER A 333 20.79 25.64 -14.02
N GLY A 334 19.82 25.01 -13.34
CA GLY A 334 19.19 25.50 -12.11
C GLY A 334 18.34 26.76 -12.30
N GLN A 335 18.11 27.19 -13.55
CA GLN A 335 17.33 28.39 -13.88
C GLN A 335 15.81 28.15 -13.82
N ILE A 336 15.40 26.89 -13.76
CA ILE A 336 14.00 26.45 -13.71
C ILE A 336 13.82 25.68 -12.38
N PRO A 337 12.67 25.81 -11.69
CA PRO A 337 12.36 24.98 -10.53
C PRO A 337 12.51 23.49 -10.84
N ASP A 338 12.87 22.70 -9.82
CA ASP A 338 13.06 21.25 -9.95
C ASP A 338 11.84 20.55 -10.57
N LEU A 339 10.65 21.01 -10.20
CA LEU A 339 9.38 20.56 -10.77
C LEU A 339 8.46 21.73 -11.09
N VAL A 340 8.44 22.15 -12.36
CA VAL A 340 7.38 23.03 -12.87
C VAL A 340 6.07 22.26 -12.91
N HIS A 341 5.01 22.80 -12.32
CA HIS A 341 3.70 22.15 -12.20
C HIS A 341 2.56 23.18 -12.09
N THR A 342 1.33 22.69 -12.15
CA THR A 342 0.09 23.45 -11.94
C THR A 342 -0.87 22.64 -11.07
N HIS A 343 -1.96 23.25 -10.61
CA HIS A 343 -2.98 22.59 -9.78
C HIS A 343 -4.32 22.39 -10.51
N PRO A 344 -5.09 21.35 -10.16
CA PRO A 344 -6.40 21.07 -10.77
C PRO A 344 -7.36 22.27 -10.81
N SER A 345 -7.32 23.10 -9.76
CA SER A 345 -8.21 24.25 -9.57
C SER A 345 -7.76 25.53 -10.29
N GLU A 346 -6.52 25.59 -10.76
CA GLU A 346 -6.01 26.73 -11.52
C GLU A 346 -6.69 26.82 -12.89
N THR A 347 -6.66 28.00 -13.48
CA THR A 347 -7.24 28.29 -14.79
C THR A 347 -6.28 27.90 -15.91
N ILE A 348 -6.82 27.67 -17.11
CA ILE A 348 -6.00 27.47 -18.32
C ILE A 348 -5.08 28.69 -18.55
N ALA A 349 -5.54 29.92 -18.27
CA ALA A 349 -4.71 31.12 -18.39
C ALA A 349 -3.46 31.06 -17.49
N GLU A 350 -3.63 30.66 -16.23
CA GLU A 350 -2.52 30.49 -15.28
C GLU A 350 -1.58 29.38 -15.73
N ALA A 351 -2.10 28.24 -16.18
CA ALA A 351 -1.29 27.16 -16.70
C ALA A 351 -0.46 27.59 -17.93
N VAL A 352 -1.06 28.32 -18.88
CA VAL A 352 -0.33 28.88 -20.04
C VAL A 352 0.75 29.87 -19.60
N HIS A 353 0.47 30.68 -18.58
CA HIS A 353 1.46 31.62 -18.05
C HIS A 353 2.69 30.89 -17.48
N ILE A 354 2.47 29.83 -16.69
CA ILE A 354 3.55 29.01 -16.11
C ILE A 354 4.40 28.36 -17.23
N LEU A 355 3.77 27.77 -18.26
CA LEU A 355 4.48 27.19 -19.41
C LEU A 355 5.39 28.22 -20.08
N GLN A 356 4.89 29.44 -20.29
CA GLN A 356 5.65 30.54 -20.89
C GLN A 356 6.77 31.08 -19.99
N GLU A 357 6.49 31.26 -18.69
CA GLU A 357 7.45 31.79 -17.71
C GLU A 357 8.69 30.89 -17.63
N TYR A 358 8.48 29.58 -17.54
CA TYR A 358 9.56 28.61 -17.40
C TYR A 358 10.05 28.03 -18.72
N GLY A 359 9.43 28.41 -19.84
CA GLY A 359 9.82 27.96 -21.18
C GLY A 359 9.70 26.45 -21.38
N VAL A 360 8.69 25.81 -20.75
CA VAL A 360 8.42 24.38 -20.87
C VAL A 360 7.16 24.14 -21.69
N SER A 361 7.13 23.08 -22.49
CA SER A 361 5.98 22.77 -23.35
C SER A 361 4.95 21.84 -22.70
N GLN A 362 5.30 21.26 -21.54
CA GLN A 362 4.46 20.31 -20.80
C GLN A 362 4.78 20.45 -19.30
N MET A 363 3.80 20.22 -18.44
CA MET A 363 4.02 20.10 -17.00
C MET A 363 2.97 19.19 -16.34
N PRO A 364 3.31 18.50 -15.24
CA PRO A 364 2.35 17.73 -14.47
C PRO A 364 1.32 18.62 -13.76
N VAL A 365 0.12 18.07 -13.57
CA VAL A 365 -0.93 18.62 -12.70
C VAL A 365 -0.90 17.88 -11.37
N VAL A 366 -0.72 18.59 -10.26
CA VAL A 366 -0.48 17.98 -8.94
C VAL A 366 -1.49 18.48 -7.91
N ARG A 367 -1.94 17.59 -7.02
CA ARG A 367 -2.98 17.91 -6.02
C ARG A 367 -2.44 18.52 -4.73
N ALA A 368 -1.13 18.49 -4.52
CA ALA A 368 -0.45 18.98 -3.33
C ALA A 368 0.78 19.79 -3.73
N GLU A 369 1.21 20.68 -2.84
CA GLU A 369 2.49 21.40 -2.98
C GLU A 369 3.67 20.45 -2.72
N PRO A 370 4.82 20.65 -3.40
CA PRO A 370 6.03 19.90 -3.13
C PRO A 370 6.48 19.96 -1.66
N PRO A 371 7.12 18.89 -1.13
CA PRO A 371 7.51 17.67 -1.83
C PRO A 371 6.31 16.76 -2.07
N ILE A 372 6.06 16.34 -3.33
CA ILE A 372 4.91 15.51 -3.72
C ILE A 372 5.25 14.01 -3.75
N VAL A 373 4.23 13.16 -3.68
CA VAL A 373 4.35 11.71 -3.91
C VAL A 373 3.66 11.31 -5.22
N ALA A 374 4.04 10.17 -5.81
CA ALA A 374 3.55 9.77 -7.12
C ALA A 374 2.01 9.72 -7.23
N ALA A 375 1.30 9.34 -6.16
CA ALA A 375 -0.17 9.27 -6.15
C ALA A 375 -0.87 10.66 -6.16
N GLU A 376 -0.14 11.74 -5.92
CA GLU A 376 -0.68 13.11 -5.95
C GLU A 376 -0.61 13.75 -7.34
N VAL A 377 -0.03 13.06 -8.34
CA VAL A 377 -0.01 13.49 -9.74
C VAL A 377 -1.36 13.14 -10.39
N ALA A 378 -2.15 14.16 -10.70
CA ALA A 378 -3.51 14.00 -11.24
C ALA A 378 -3.55 13.82 -12.76
N GLY A 379 -2.60 14.45 -13.46
CA GLY A 379 -2.62 14.53 -14.92
C GLY A 379 -1.44 15.31 -15.46
N SER A 380 -1.58 15.80 -16.68
CA SER A 380 -0.60 16.70 -17.29
C SER A 380 -1.27 17.74 -18.17
N VAL A 381 -0.59 18.85 -18.40
CA VAL A 381 -0.98 19.84 -19.41
C VAL A 381 0.14 19.94 -20.44
N SER A 382 -0.24 20.07 -21.70
CA SER A 382 0.69 20.28 -22.80
C SER A 382 0.24 21.47 -23.64
N GLU A 383 1.20 22.26 -24.15
CA GLU A 383 0.91 23.36 -25.07
C GLU A 383 0.06 22.89 -26.26
N ARG A 384 0.37 21.71 -26.79
CA ARG A 384 -0.35 21.11 -27.91
C ARG A 384 -1.83 20.89 -27.58
N ALA A 385 -2.13 20.26 -26.44
CA ALA A 385 -3.51 19.98 -26.04
C ALA A 385 -4.29 21.26 -25.73
N LEU A 386 -3.67 22.21 -25.02
CA LEU A 386 -4.29 23.49 -24.70
C LEU A 386 -4.57 24.32 -25.96
N LEU A 387 -3.63 24.37 -26.92
CA LEU A 387 -3.82 25.06 -28.20
C LEU A 387 -4.99 24.44 -28.98
N ASP A 388 -5.02 23.11 -29.12
CA ASP A 388 -6.11 22.44 -29.81
C ASP A 388 -7.45 22.72 -29.14
N ALA A 389 -7.55 22.58 -27.81
CA ALA A 389 -8.78 22.80 -27.05
C ALA A 389 -9.29 24.26 -27.12
N LEU A 390 -8.38 25.25 -27.04
CA LEU A 390 -8.75 26.67 -27.11
C LEU A 390 -9.18 27.09 -28.51
N TYR A 391 -8.48 26.67 -29.56
CA TYR A 391 -8.78 27.06 -30.94
C TYR A 391 -9.98 26.30 -31.54
N SER A 392 -10.22 25.07 -31.09
CA SER A 392 -11.43 24.31 -31.45
C SER A 392 -12.67 24.74 -30.65
N GLY A 393 -12.50 25.61 -29.65
CA GLY A 393 -13.59 26.13 -28.81
C GLY A 393 -14.10 25.15 -27.75
N HIS A 394 -13.40 24.04 -27.52
CA HIS A 394 -13.73 23.08 -26.48
C HIS A 394 -13.33 23.55 -25.07
N ALA A 395 -12.40 24.52 -24.97
CA ALA A 395 -11.96 25.12 -23.71
C ALA A 395 -11.95 26.66 -23.75
N LYS A 396 -12.01 27.29 -22.58
CA LYS A 396 -11.82 28.73 -22.39
C LYS A 396 -10.69 29.00 -21.39
N LEU A 397 -10.05 30.17 -21.52
CA LEU A 397 -8.96 30.58 -20.62
C LEU A 397 -9.34 30.62 -19.13
N ILE A 398 -10.62 30.83 -18.81
CA ILE A 398 -11.15 30.85 -17.45
C ILE A 398 -11.55 29.47 -16.91
N ASP A 399 -11.52 28.43 -17.76
CA ASP A 399 -11.87 27.09 -17.33
C ASP A 399 -10.76 26.53 -16.44
N GLN A 400 -11.13 25.66 -15.51
CA GLN A 400 -10.19 24.97 -14.63
C GLN A 400 -9.42 23.89 -15.39
N VAL A 401 -8.14 23.72 -15.03
CA VAL A 401 -7.23 22.74 -15.62
C VAL A 401 -7.80 21.32 -15.56
N GLU A 402 -8.40 20.92 -14.44
CA GLU A 402 -8.89 19.54 -14.26
C GLU A 402 -9.92 19.08 -15.30
N LYS A 403 -10.61 20.02 -15.97
CA LYS A 403 -11.62 19.73 -16.99
C LYS A 403 -11.03 19.46 -18.37
N HIS A 404 -9.77 19.86 -18.58
CA HIS A 404 -9.11 19.90 -19.89
C HIS A 404 -7.70 19.30 -19.87
N MET A 405 -7.24 18.78 -18.72
CA MET A 405 -5.94 18.13 -18.60
C MET A 405 -5.92 16.76 -19.30
N ASP A 406 -4.74 16.38 -19.79
CA ASP A 406 -4.46 15.04 -20.28
C ASP A 406 -4.18 14.09 -19.10
N GLY A 407 -4.04 12.79 -19.42
CA GLY A 407 -3.53 11.81 -18.47
C GLY A 407 -2.13 12.17 -17.92
N PRO A 408 -1.71 11.56 -16.80
CA PRO A 408 -0.38 11.79 -16.23
C PRO A 408 0.75 11.52 -17.24
N LEU A 409 1.84 12.28 -17.13
CA LEU A 409 3.05 12.02 -17.92
C LEU A 409 3.58 10.61 -17.64
N PRO A 410 4.10 9.90 -18.66
CA PRO A 410 4.79 8.65 -18.42
C PRO A 410 6.01 8.87 -17.51
N THR A 411 6.24 7.93 -16.60
CA THR A 411 7.26 8.07 -15.55
C THR A 411 8.52 7.26 -15.84
N ILE A 412 9.64 7.68 -15.27
CA ILE A 412 10.93 6.98 -15.32
C ILE A 412 11.69 7.21 -14.01
N GLY A 413 12.44 6.21 -13.53
CA GLY A 413 13.27 6.37 -12.35
C GLY A 413 14.51 7.23 -12.59
N SER A 414 14.98 7.92 -11.56
CA SER A 414 16.20 8.72 -11.60
C SER A 414 17.46 7.88 -11.85
N ASN A 415 17.44 6.60 -11.48
CA ASN A 415 18.54 5.67 -11.67
C ASN A 415 18.48 4.86 -12.98
N GLU A 416 17.43 5.07 -13.79
CA GLU A 416 17.32 4.41 -15.08
C GLU A 416 18.35 4.96 -16.08
N PRO A 417 18.86 4.13 -17.00
CA PRO A 417 19.74 4.58 -18.07
C PRO A 417 19.09 5.64 -18.97
N VAL A 418 19.90 6.55 -19.51
CA VAL A 418 19.44 7.53 -20.51
C VAL A 418 18.86 6.84 -21.76
N SER A 419 19.34 5.66 -22.13
CA SER A 419 18.82 4.86 -23.25
C SER A 419 17.32 4.50 -23.07
N GLU A 420 16.90 4.17 -21.85
CA GLU A 420 15.49 3.93 -21.53
C GLU A 420 14.64 5.20 -21.64
N ALA A 421 15.20 6.35 -21.26
CA ALA A 421 14.53 7.64 -21.46
C ALA A 421 14.32 7.94 -22.95
N VAL A 422 15.34 7.68 -23.79
CA VAL A 422 15.24 7.84 -25.25
C VAL A 422 14.12 6.97 -25.82
N ALA A 423 14.07 5.69 -25.44
CA ALA A 423 13.04 4.76 -25.92
C ALA A 423 11.62 5.21 -25.53
N LYS A 424 11.41 5.65 -24.28
CA LYS A 424 10.10 6.16 -23.83
C LYS A 424 9.73 7.48 -24.53
N LEU A 425 10.71 8.36 -24.76
CA LEU A 425 10.52 9.62 -25.48
C LEU A 425 10.29 9.44 -26.98
N GLU A 426 10.31 8.22 -27.55
CA GLU A 426 9.80 8.00 -28.91
C GLU A 426 8.28 8.16 -28.98
N LYS A 427 7.58 7.84 -27.89
CA LYS A 427 6.12 7.80 -27.81
C LYS A 427 5.52 8.93 -26.96
N ALA A 428 6.35 9.64 -26.22
CA ALA A 428 5.97 10.75 -25.35
C ALA A 428 6.89 11.95 -25.55
N ASP A 429 6.41 13.14 -25.23
CA ASP A 429 7.19 14.37 -25.38
C ASP A 429 7.99 14.73 -24.12
N ALA A 430 7.56 14.22 -22.97
CA ALA A 430 8.20 14.43 -21.67
C ALA A 430 8.03 13.20 -20.78
N LEU A 431 8.98 13.00 -19.86
CA LEU A 431 8.92 11.98 -18.81
C LEU A 431 8.99 12.63 -17.43
N LEU A 432 8.14 12.18 -16.52
CA LEU A 432 8.20 12.56 -15.11
C LEU A 432 9.22 11.66 -14.39
N VAL A 433 10.28 12.26 -13.87
CA VAL A 433 11.36 11.55 -13.17
C VAL A 433 10.95 11.29 -11.72
N GLN A 434 11.10 10.04 -11.29
CA GLN A 434 10.80 9.56 -9.94
C GLN A 434 12.10 9.19 -9.21
N GLU A 435 12.24 9.60 -7.95
CA GLU A 435 13.34 9.19 -7.08
C GLU A 435 12.76 8.69 -5.75
N GLY A 436 12.87 7.39 -5.49
CA GLY A 436 12.29 6.76 -4.29
C GLY A 436 10.77 6.97 -4.16
N GLY A 437 10.03 6.92 -5.27
CA GLY A 437 8.57 7.14 -5.32
C GLY A 437 8.12 8.60 -5.30
N LYS A 438 9.06 9.57 -5.34
CA LYS A 438 8.78 11.00 -5.35
C LYS A 438 9.08 11.59 -6.73
N PRO A 439 8.14 12.31 -7.35
CA PRO A 439 8.42 13.11 -8.54
C PRO A 439 9.43 14.22 -8.22
N VAL A 440 10.56 14.23 -8.93
CA VAL A 440 11.67 15.17 -8.70
C VAL A 440 11.91 16.12 -9.87
N GLY A 441 11.30 15.87 -11.03
CA GLY A 441 11.38 16.76 -12.16
C GLY A 441 10.89 16.14 -13.46
N VAL A 442 10.97 16.91 -14.55
CA VAL A 442 10.57 16.46 -15.88
C VAL A 442 11.77 16.49 -16.81
N VAL A 443 11.92 15.45 -17.64
CA VAL A 443 12.95 15.38 -18.70
C VAL A 443 12.31 15.27 -20.07
N THR A 444 12.92 15.95 -21.04
CA THR A 444 12.48 16.02 -22.43
C THR A 444 13.62 15.61 -23.37
N ARG A 445 13.33 15.46 -24.67
CA ARG A 445 14.36 15.22 -25.69
C ARG A 445 15.41 16.33 -25.73
N GLN A 446 15.01 17.58 -25.47
CA GLN A 446 15.92 18.73 -25.45
C GLN A 446 16.91 18.63 -24.29
N ASP A 447 16.45 18.18 -23.12
CA ASP A 447 17.32 17.98 -21.96
C ASP A 447 18.39 16.92 -22.22
N LEU A 448 18.02 15.81 -22.86
CA LEU A 448 18.96 14.75 -23.24
C LEU A 448 20.01 15.26 -24.24
N LEU A 449 19.59 15.99 -25.26
CA LEU A 449 20.51 16.57 -26.25
C LEU A 449 21.43 17.62 -25.64
N ALA A 450 20.91 18.48 -24.76
CA ALA A 450 21.68 19.49 -24.06
C ALA A 450 22.74 18.84 -23.15
N TYR A 451 22.36 17.78 -22.43
CA TYR A 451 23.28 17.04 -21.58
C TYR A 451 24.40 16.37 -22.40
N ILE A 452 24.08 15.73 -23.53
CA ILE A 452 25.10 15.14 -24.41
C ILE A 452 26.05 16.21 -24.96
N ALA A 453 25.54 17.41 -25.27
CA ALA A 453 26.36 18.50 -25.78
C ALA A 453 27.33 19.10 -24.75
N THR A 454 27.10 18.85 -23.46
CA THR A 454 27.90 19.40 -22.35
C THR A 454 28.66 18.33 -21.54
N SER A 455 28.42 17.04 -21.79
CA SER A 455 29.01 15.89 -21.08
C SER A 455 30.35 15.41 -21.63
#